data_AF-A0A2N6DCF1-F1
#
_entry.id   AF-A0A2N6DCF1-F1
#
_cell.length_a   1.000
_cell.length_b   1.000
_cell.length_c   1.000
_cell.angle_alpha   90.00
_cell.angle_beta   90.00
_cell.angle_gamma   90.00
#
_symmetry.space_group_name_H-M   'P 1'
#
loop_
_entity.id
_entity.type
_entity.pdbx_description
1 polymer ?
#
loop_
_entity_poly.entity_id
_entity_poly.type
_entity_poly.pdbx_seq_one_letter_code
_entity_poly.pdbx_strand_id
1 'polypeptide(L)'
;MSNVHKDYQGAKLGMWLFLFTEVLLFGGMFVLYAVYLSRYPAEYHSAGKELNAFIGGLNTVVLLISSYFVALAISFLQRGEQKKAIRYTYLTLFMAVLFLVNKAFEWSAKFSHGIYPDSPHLRELPQGESVFYGLYFLMTGLHGLHVIIGGGVMAFVIYKMKKNEVNSTDFVMLENAGLYWHLVDLIWIFLFPLFYLVI
;
A
#
# COMPACT_ATOMS: atom_id res chain seq x y z
N MET A 1 -16.50 -19.82 33.09
CA MET A 1 -15.73 -19.32 31.92
C MET A 1 -16.74 -19.04 30.82
N SER A 2 -17.01 -17.78 30.50
CA SER A 2 -17.90 -17.44 29.38
C SER A 2 -17.25 -17.93 28.09
N ASN A 3 -17.88 -18.89 27.41
CA ASN A 3 -17.52 -19.24 26.04
C ASN A 3 -17.78 -18.01 25.17
N VAL A 4 -16.75 -17.18 24.98
CA VAL A 4 -16.83 -16.04 24.06
C VAL A 4 -16.97 -16.64 22.66
N HIS A 5 -18.19 -16.63 22.14
CA HIS A 5 -18.46 -17.05 20.78
C HIS A 5 -17.79 -16.03 19.84
N LYS A 6 -16.66 -16.41 19.26
CA LYS A 6 -15.97 -15.61 18.25
C LYS A 6 -16.55 -16.00 16.89
N ASP A 7 -17.31 -15.10 16.28
CA ASP A 7 -17.83 -15.27 14.93
C ASP A 7 -16.73 -14.98 13.89
N TYR A 8 -15.99 -16.02 13.52
CA TYR A 8 -14.95 -15.94 12.51
C TYR A 8 -15.51 -15.71 11.09
N GLN A 9 -16.75 -16.13 10.83
CA GLN A 9 -17.38 -15.95 9.51
C GLN A 9 -17.75 -14.48 9.31
N GLY A 10 -18.37 -13.85 10.32
CA GLY A 10 -18.66 -12.42 10.32
C GLY A 10 -17.38 -11.58 10.19
N ALA A 11 -16.30 -11.94 10.89
CA ALA A 11 -15.03 -11.24 10.81
C ALA A 11 -14.38 -11.32 9.41
N LYS A 12 -14.46 -12.49 8.75
CA LYS A 12 -13.94 -12.66 7.38
C LYS A 12 -14.81 -11.91 6.37
N LEU A 13 -16.14 -12.02 6.48
CA LEU A 13 -17.06 -11.31 5.59
C LEU A 13 -16.90 -9.79 5.70
N GLY A 14 -16.80 -9.26 6.92
CA GLY A 14 -16.54 -7.84 7.16
C GLY A 14 -15.24 -7.37 6.54
N MET A 15 -14.17 -8.17 6.66
CA MET A 15 -12.89 -7.88 6.01
C MET A 15 -13.03 -7.83 4.48
N TRP A 16 -13.68 -8.83 3.86
CA TRP A 16 -13.89 -8.85 2.41
C TRP A 16 -14.73 -7.69 1.90
N LEU A 17 -15.80 -7.32 2.62
CA LEU A 17 -16.61 -6.14 2.28
C LEU A 17 -15.78 -4.85 2.35
N PHE A 18 -14.95 -4.71 3.38
CA PHE A 18 -14.03 -3.58 3.50
C PHE A 18 -13.00 -3.55 2.36
N LEU A 19 -12.39 -4.69 2.02
CA LEU A 19 -11.47 -4.78 0.87
C LEU A 19 -12.16 -4.37 -0.44
N PHE A 20 -13.43 -4.76 -0.62
CA PHE A 20 -14.20 -4.39 -1.80
C PHE A 20 -14.43 -2.87 -1.88
N THR A 21 -14.72 -2.20 -0.75
CA THR A 21 -14.86 -0.74 -0.73
C THR A 21 -13.56 -0.03 -1.10
N GLU A 22 -12.42 -0.56 -0.67
CA GLU A 22 -11.10 0.00 -1.03
C GLU A 22 -10.79 -0.20 -2.52
N VAL A 23 -11.10 -1.37 -3.08
CA VAL A 23 -10.96 -1.61 -4.53
C VAL A 23 -11.82 -0.64 -5.34
N LEU A 24 -13.05 -0.33 -4.90
CA LEU A 24 -13.90 0.65 -5.56
C LEU A 24 -13.34 2.08 -5.46
N LEU A 25 -12.80 2.46 -4.29
CA LEU A 25 -12.20 3.77 -4.07
C LEU A 25 -11.01 4.01 -5.02
N PHE A 26 -10.08 3.06 -5.09
CA PHE A 26 -8.95 3.14 -6.02
C PHE A 26 -9.36 2.94 -7.47
N GLY A 27 -10.34 2.07 -7.73
CA GLY A 27 -10.92 1.83 -9.06
C GLY A 27 -11.47 3.11 -9.69
N GLY A 28 -12.20 3.92 -8.92
CA GLY A 28 -12.69 5.23 -9.38
C GLY A 28 -11.56 6.20 -9.76
N MET A 29 -10.49 6.24 -8.97
CA MET A 29 -9.31 7.06 -9.27
C MET A 29 -8.55 6.57 -10.50
N PHE A 30 -8.45 5.25 -10.72
CA PHE A 30 -7.85 4.69 -11.93
C PHE A 30 -8.64 5.04 -13.19
N VAL A 31 -9.97 5.00 -13.14
CA VAL A 31 -10.82 5.44 -14.25
C VAL A 31 -10.60 6.93 -14.52
N LEU A 32 -10.56 7.76 -13.48
CA LEU A 32 -10.28 9.19 -13.60
C LEU A 32 -8.93 9.44 -14.29
N TYR A 33 -7.88 8.73 -13.86
CA TYR A 33 -6.57 8.79 -14.49
C TYR A 33 -6.62 8.41 -15.98
N ALA A 34 -7.27 7.30 -16.33
CA ALA A 34 -7.36 6.84 -17.72
C ALA A 34 -8.08 7.85 -18.63
N VAL A 35 -9.13 8.51 -18.13
CA VAL A 35 -9.85 9.57 -18.85
C VAL A 35 -8.94 10.78 -19.10
N TYR A 36 -8.19 11.23 -18.09
CA TYR A 36 -7.29 12.37 -18.28
C TYR A 36 -6.06 12.04 -19.12
N LEU A 37 -5.49 10.84 -19.02
CA LEU A 37 -4.44 10.36 -19.90
C LEU A 37 -4.89 10.37 -21.37
N SER A 38 -6.13 9.97 -21.64
CA SER A 38 -6.69 10.00 -23.00
C SER A 38 -6.91 11.41 -23.54
N ARG A 39 -7.09 12.40 -22.65
CA ARG A 39 -7.30 13.82 -23.03
C ARG A 39 -5.98 14.58 -23.22
N TYR A 40 -4.96 14.29 -22.41
CA TYR A 40 -3.68 15.00 -22.41
C TYR A 40 -2.48 14.05 -22.54
N PRO A 41 -2.38 13.23 -23.60
CA PRO A 41 -1.36 12.19 -23.70
C PRO A 41 0.08 12.74 -23.77
N ALA A 42 0.29 13.87 -24.45
CA ALA A 42 1.63 14.46 -24.60
C ALA A 42 2.17 15.05 -23.29
N GLU A 43 1.31 15.69 -22.50
CA GLU A 43 1.62 16.31 -21.20
C GLU A 43 1.82 15.27 -20.10
N TYR A 44 1.12 14.13 -20.18
CA TYR A 44 1.40 12.99 -19.31
C TYR A 44 2.78 12.42 -19.64
N HIS A 45 3.13 12.30 -20.93
CA HIS A 45 4.41 11.79 -21.39
C HIS A 45 5.62 12.65 -21.01
N SER A 46 5.48 13.98 -20.94
CA SER A 46 6.52 14.86 -20.40
C SER A 46 6.70 14.68 -18.90
N ALA A 47 5.61 14.66 -18.13
CA ALA A 47 5.64 14.53 -16.67
C ALA A 47 6.14 13.16 -16.18
N GLY A 48 5.86 12.07 -16.91
CA GLY A 48 6.36 10.73 -16.61
C GLY A 48 7.89 10.60 -16.67
N LYS A 49 8.55 11.38 -17.54
CA LYS A 49 10.02 11.35 -17.69
C LYS A 49 10.77 11.93 -16.50
N GLU A 50 10.12 12.77 -15.71
CA GLU A 50 10.70 13.33 -14.49
C GLU A 50 10.64 12.36 -13.28
N LEU A 51 10.00 11.20 -13.45
CA LEU A 51 9.88 10.18 -12.41
C LEU A 51 10.96 9.12 -12.58
N ASN A 52 11.63 8.77 -11.48
CA ASN A 52 12.69 7.77 -11.50
C ASN A 52 12.10 6.35 -11.43
N ALA A 53 11.89 5.73 -12.60
CA ALA A 53 11.35 4.38 -12.73
C ALA A 53 12.19 3.30 -12.02
N PHE A 54 13.50 3.51 -11.86
CA PHE A 54 14.39 2.56 -11.17
C PHE A 54 14.12 2.52 -9.66
N ILE A 55 13.99 3.69 -9.03
CA ILE A 55 13.63 3.79 -7.60
C ILE A 55 12.21 3.27 -7.37
N GLY A 56 11.28 3.58 -8.26
CA GLY A 56 9.92 3.02 -8.23
C GLY A 56 9.92 1.49 -8.34
N GLY A 57 10.72 0.93 -9.25
CA GLY A 57 10.83 -0.52 -9.45
C GLY A 57 11.43 -1.25 -8.25
N LEU A 58 12.48 -0.69 -7.63
CA LEU A 58 13.03 -1.22 -6.38
C LEU A 58 11.98 -1.27 -5.26
N ASN A 59 11.20 -0.20 -5.12
CA ASN A 59 10.12 -0.13 -4.14
C ASN A 59 9.04 -1.20 -4.39
N THR A 60 8.68 -1.48 -5.64
CA THR A 60 7.75 -2.55 -5.99
C THR A 60 8.31 -3.92 -5.61
N VAL A 61 9.58 -4.20 -5.89
CA VAL A 61 10.23 -5.45 -5.48
C VAL A 61 10.23 -5.61 -3.96
N VAL A 62 10.53 -4.54 -3.22
CA VAL A 62 10.49 -4.52 -1.75
C VAL A 62 9.09 -4.89 -1.23
N LEU A 63 8.03 -4.30 -1.79
CA LEU A 63 6.65 -4.60 -1.39
C LEU A 63 6.25 -6.04 -1.74
N LEU A 64 6.60 -6.54 -2.93
CA LEU A 64 6.34 -7.92 -3.32
C LEU A 64 7.00 -8.93 -2.36
N ILE A 65 8.25 -8.67 -1.97
CA ILE A 65 8.96 -9.48 -0.97
C ILE A 65 8.28 -9.37 0.40
N SER A 66 7.80 -8.17 0.77
CA SER A 66 7.06 -7.95 2.02
C SER A 66 5.79 -8.80 2.07
N SER A 67 5.05 -8.86 0.95
CA SER A 67 3.86 -9.69 0.76
C SER A 67 4.17 -11.17 0.96
N TYR A 68 5.26 -11.65 0.37
CA TYR A 68 5.71 -13.03 0.53
C TYR A 68 6.01 -13.37 2.01
N PHE A 69 6.65 -12.46 2.74
CA PHE A 69 6.90 -12.66 4.17
C PHE A 69 5.62 -12.73 5.02
N VAL A 70 4.57 -11.99 4.66
CA VAL A 70 3.26 -12.11 5.34
C VAL A 70 2.65 -13.48 5.14
N ALA A 71 2.66 -13.99 3.90
CA ALA A 71 2.14 -15.32 3.58
C ALA A 71 2.91 -16.43 4.34
N LEU A 72 4.24 -16.29 4.44
CA LEU A 72 5.06 -17.17 5.26
C LEU A 72 4.71 -17.05 6.76
N ALA A 73 4.49 -15.84 7.27
CA ALA A 73 4.13 -15.63 8.67
C ALA A 73 2.82 -16.35 9.04
N ILE A 74 1.81 -16.27 8.17
CA ILE A 74 0.53 -17.00 8.35
C ILE A 74 0.78 -18.51 8.36
N SER A 75 1.56 -19.01 7.39
CA SER A 75 1.88 -20.44 7.27
C SER A 75 2.62 -20.97 8.50
N PHE A 76 3.59 -20.22 9.03
CA PHE A 76 4.32 -20.61 10.25
C PHE A 76 3.43 -20.54 11.49
N LEU A 77 2.50 -19.57 11.57
CA LEU A 77 1.56 -19.50 12.70
C LEU A 77 0.60 -20.70 12.71
N GLN A 78 0.10 -21.11 11.54
CA GLN A 78 -0.74 -22.30 11.41
C GLN A 78 -0.03 -23.59 11.84
N ARG A 79 1.30 -23.67 11.63
CA ARG A 79 2.14 -24.80 12.07
C ARG A 79 2.56 -24.73 13.55
N GLY A 80 2.07 -23.73 14.30
CA GLY A 80 2.44 -23.51 15.70
C GLY A 80 3.81 -22.87 15.91
N GLU A 81 4.50 -22.47 14.84
CA GLU A 81 5.83 -21.86 14.89
C GLU A 81 5.76 -20.33 15.10
N GLN A 82 5.16 -19.92 16.23
CA GLN A 82 4.86 -18.51 16.53
C GLN A 82 6.09 -17.59 16.50
N LYS A 83 7.26 -18.06 16.97
CA LYS A 83 8.52 -17.28 16.92
C LYS A 83 8.93 -16.94 15.48
N LYS A 84 8.77 -17.88 14.55
CA LYS A 84 9.07 -17.64 13.13
C LYS A 84 8.02 -16.70 12.54
N ALA A 85 6.75 -16.91 12.83
CA ALA A 85 5.68 -16.02 12.38
C ALA A 85 5.93 -14.56 12.79
N ILE A 86 6.24 -14.30 14.07
CA ILE A 86 6.58 -12.97 14.57
C ILE A 86 7.79 -12.38 13.82
N ARG A 87 8.84 -13.17 13.59
CA ARG A 87 10.03 -12.73 12.87
C ARG A 87 9.69 -12.26 11.44
N TYR A 88 8.90 -13.04 10.70
CA TYR A 88 8.52 -12.67 9.34
C TYR A 88 7.60 -11.44 9.31
N THR A 89 6.66 -11.29 10.25
CA THR A 89 5.84 -10.08 10.35
C THR A 89 6.68 -8.83 10.67
N TYR A 90 7.74 -8.96 11.48
CA TYR A 90 8.70 -7.86 11.69
C TYR A 90 9.47 -7.51 10.42
N LEU A 91 9.88 -8.50 9.62
CA LEU A 91 10.54 -8.28 8.34
C LEU A 91 9.63 -7.54 7.36
N THR A 92 8.35 -7.90 7.28
CA THR A 92 7.36 -7.15 6.50
C THR A 92 7.28 -5.69 6.94
N LEU A 93 7.17 -5.44 8.25
CA LEU A 93 7.09 -4.06 8.78
C LEU A 93 8.34 -3.24 8.47
N PHE A 94 9.52 -3.87 8.52
CA PHE A 94 10.77 -3.22 8.15
C PHE A 94 10.77 -2.83 6.66
N MET A 95 10.33 -3.73 5.78
CA MET A 95 10.23 -3.45 4.34
C MET A 95 9.21 -2.33 4.04
N ALA A 96 8.11 -2.27 4.79
CA ALA A 96 7.14 -1.18 4.70
C ALA A 96 7.74 0.19 5.05
N VAL A 97 8.52 0.25 6.14
CA VAL A 97 9.21 1.47 6.54
C VAL A 97 10.23 1.90 5.48
N LEU A 98 10.98 0.95 4.93
CA LEU A 98 11.93 1.23 3.85
C LEU A 98 11.23 1.82 2.61
N PHE A 99 10.07 1.28 2.24
CA PHE A 99 9.22 1.82 1.18
C PHE A 99 8.78 3.27 1.48
N LEU A 100 8.26 3.52 2.69
CA LEU A 100 7.80 4.86 3.10
C LEU A 100 8.94 5.88 3.11
N VAL A 101 10.13 5.49 3.59
CA VAL A 101 11.31 6.36 3.63
C VAL A 101 11.77 6.70 2.22
N ASN A 102 11.89 5.72 1.32
CA ASN A 102 12.23 5.97 -0.08
C ASN A 102 11.23 6.93 -0.74
N LYS A 103 9.93 6.75 -0.45
CA LYS A 103 8.90 7.65 -0.98
C LYS A 103 8.95 9.05 -0.38
N ALA A 104 9.22 9.17 0.91
CA ALA A 104 9.42 10.47 1.55
C ALA A 104 10.60 11.24 0.94
N PHE A 105 11.69 10.55 0.58
CA PHE A 105 12.81 11.17 -0.14
C PHE A 105 12.41 11.63 -1.55
N GLU A 106 11.66 10.81 -2.31
CA GLU A 106 11.19 11.17 -3.65
C GLU A 106 10.24 12.38 -3.61
N TRP A 107 9.33 12.41 -2.63
CA TRP A 107 8.47 13.55 -2.38
C TRP A 107 9.28 14.78 -1.96
N SER A 108 10.17 14.66 -0.98
CA SER A 108 10.98 15.79 -0.50
C SER A 108 11.85 16.39 -1.60
N ALA A 109 12.38 15.57 -2.52
CA ALA A 109 13.09 16.05 -3.70
C ALA A 109 12.14 16.85 -4.62
N LYS A 110 10.93 16.35 -4.90
CA LYS A 110 9.91 17.08 -5.70
C LYS A 110 9.42 18.37 -5.03
N PHE A 111 9.29 18.38 -3.70
CA PHE A 111 8.99 19.58 -2.90
C PHE A 111 10.12 20.62 -3.02
N SER A 112 11.38 20.18 -3.01
CA SER A 112 12.53 21.08 -3.22
C SER A 112 12.62 21.67 -4.63
N HIS A 113 12.03 20.97 -5.62
CA HIS A 113 11.85 21.46 -6.99
C HIS A 113 10.58 22.31 -7.19
N GLY A 114 9.79 22.59 -6.13
CA GLY A 114 8.63 23.49 -6.20
C GLY A 114 7.33 22.84 -6.72
N ILE A 115 7.30 21.51 -6.88
CA ILE A 115 6.14 20.76 -7.36
C ILE A 115 5.42 20.16 -6.13
N TYR A 116 4.56 20.97 -5.49
CA TYR A 116 3.73 20.54 -4.37
C TYR A 116 2.24 20.79 -4.64
N PRO A 117 1.31 20.00 -4.07
CA PRO A 117 -0.12 20.23 -4.24
C PRO A 117 -0.48 21.68 -3.91
N ASP A 118 -1.07 22.39 -4.89
CA ASP A 118 -1.42 23.82 -4.83
C ASP A 118 -0.24 24.83 -4.93
N SER A 119 0.93 24.43 -5.45
CA SER A 119 2.04 25.37 -5.68
C SER A 119 1.72 26.38 -6.80
N PRO A 120 2.24 27.63 -6.70
CA PRO A 120 2.11 28.64 -7.77
C PRO A 120 2.62 28.13 -9.13
N HIS A 121 3.71 27.35 -9.13
CA HIS A 121 4.27 26.73 -10.34
C HIS A 121 3.36 25.65 -10.93
N LEU A 122 2.64 24.88 -10.11
CA LEU A 122 1.66 23.89 -10.57
C LEU A 122 0.42 24.51 -11.24
N ARG A 123 0.15 25.79 -10.97
CA ARG A 123 -0.88 26.58 -11.66
C ARG A 123 -0.39 27.26 -12.94
N GLU A 124 0.93 27.38 -13.11
CA GLU A 124 1.59 27.91 -14.32
C GLU A 124 1.87 26.82 -15.36
N LEU A 125 1.91 25.55 -14.95
CA LEU A 125 2.07 24.41 -15.84
C LEU A 125 0.80 24.16 -16.71
N PRO A 126 0.96 23.56 -17.90
CA PRO A 126 -0.17 23.11 -18.73
C PRO A 126 -1.18 22.27 -17.93
N GLN A 127 -2.48 22.41 -18.24
CA GLN A 127 -3.54 21.80 -17.42
C GLN A 127 -3.40 20.28 -17.25
N GLY A 128 -2.84 19.57 -18.23
CA GLY A 128 -2.59 18.13 -18.17
C GLY A 128 -1.47 17.75 -17.21
N GLU A 129 -0.36 18.51 -17.13
CA GLU A 129 0.71 18.26 -16.15
C GLU A 129 0.26 18.53 -14.72
N SER A 130 -0.57 19.57 -14.53
CA SER A 130 -1.13 19.91 -13.21
C SER A 130 -2.07 18.82 -12.69
N VAL A 131 -2.94 18.31 -13.55
CA VAL A 131 -3.84 17.19 -13.22
C VAL A 131 -3.06 15.90 -13.00
N PHE A 132 -2.01 15.62 -13.79
CA PHE A 132 -1.15 14.46 -13.60
C PHE A 132 -0.50 14.44 -12.22
N TYR A 133 0.17 15.52 -11.85
CA TYR A 133 0.82 15.63 -10.54
C TYR A 133 -0.18 15.62 -9.39
N GLY A 134 -1.34 16.28 -9.54
CA GLY A 134 -2.42 16.25 -8.55
C GLY A 134 -2.93 14.82 -8.30
N LEU A 135 -3.20 14.07 -9.37
CA LEU A 135 -3.61 12.67 -9.30
C LEU A 135 -2.49 11.77 -8.75
N TYR A 136 -1.24 12.01 -9.12
CA TYR A 136 -0.08 11.31 -8.58
C TYR A 136 0.00 11.48 -7.06
N PHE A 137 -0.02 12.72 -6.55
CA PHE A 137 0.06 12.98 -5.10
C PHE A 137 -1.16 12.42 -4.35
N LEU A 138 -2.36 12.54 -4.91
CA LEU A 138 -3.57 12.01 -4.31
C LEU A 138 -3.51 10.48 -4.18
N MET A 139 -3.26 9.77 -5.29
CA MET A 139 -3.24 8.31 -5.30
C MET A 139 -2.07 7.73 -4.51
N THR A 140 -0.86 8.27 -4.66
CA THR A 140 0.31 7.78 -3.92
C THR A 140 0.26 8.18 -2.45
N GLY A 141 -0.31 9.34 -2.11
CA GLY A 141 -0.52 9.77 -0.74
C GLY A 141 -1.57 8.94 -0.01
N LEU A 142 -2.72 8.68 -0.65
CA LEU A 142 -3.73 7.77 -0.12
C LEU A 142 -3.14 6.36 0.06
N HIS A 143 -2.41 5.84 -0.91
CA HIS A 143 -1.73 4.56 -0.77
C HIS A 143 -0.72 4.56 0.39
N GLY A 144 0.11 5.61 0.53
CA GLY A 144 1.04 5.74 1.65
C GLY A 144 0.33 5.73 3.01
N LEU A 145 -0.83 6.39 3.12
CA LEU A 145 -1.67 6.33 4.32
C LEU A 145 -2.14 4.90 4.62
N HIS A 146 -2.55 4.14 3.60
CA HIS A 146 -2.96 2.75 3.75
C HIS A 146 -1.80 1.85 4.22
N VAL A 147 -0.58 2.07 3.70
CA VAL A 147 0.63 1.36 4.15
C VAL A 147 0.90 1.65 5.62
N ILE A 148 0.76 2.91 6.06
CA ILE A 148 0.94 3.29 7.47
C ILE A 148 -0.09 2.61 8.37
N ILE A 149 -1.37 2.66 7.98
CA ILE A 149 -2.46 2.01 8.73
C ILE A 149 -2.23 0.49 8.78
N GLY A 150 -1.90 -0.13 7.65
CA GLY A 150 -1.59 -1.56 7.58
C GLY A 150 -0.40 -1.93 8.45
N GLY A 151 0.62 -1.07 8.51
CA GLY A 151 1.82 -1.28 9.32
C GLY A 151 1.47 -1.23 10.80
N GLY A 152 0.59 -0.30 11.18
CA GLY A 152 0.01 -0.22 12.52
C GLY A 152 -0.78 -1.48 12.89
N VAL A 153 -1.63 -1.98 12.00
CA VAL A 153 -2.38 -3.24 12.20
C VAL A 153 -1.42 -4.42 12.37
N MET A 154 -0.38 -4.52 11.53
CA MET A 154 0.64 -5.56 11.64
C MET A 154 1.42 -5.49 12.95
N ALA A 155 1.80 -4.29 13.40
CA ALA A 155 2.43 -4.08 14.69
C ALA A 155 1.51 -4.49 15.86
N PHE A 156 0.21 -4.20 15.75
CA PHE A 156 -0.79 -4.62 16.72
C PHE A 156 -0.96 -6.14 16.77
N VAL A 157 -0.96 -6.81 15.62
CA VAL A 157 -0.99 -8.28 15.55
C VAL A 157 0.28 -8.88 16.16
N ILE A 158 1.47 -8.32 15.88
CA ILE A 158 2.72 -8.75 16.52
C ILE A 158 2.61 -8.66 18.06
N TYR A 159 2.06 -7.56 18.58
CA TYR A 159 1.86 -7.39 20.02
C TYR A 159 0.94 -8.47 20.60
N LYS A 160 -0.17 -8.78 19.94
CA LYS A 160 -1.08 -9.85 20.37
C LYS A 160 -0.50 -11.25 20.24
N MET A 161 0.32 -11.50 19.21
CA MET A 161 1.08 -12.74 19.09
C MET A 161 2.05 -12.90 20.27
N LYS A 162 2.78 -11.85 20.65
CA LYS A 162 3.68 -11.89 21.82
C LYS A 162 2.96 -12.17 23.14
N LYS A 163 1.70 -11.74 23.26
CA LYS A 163 0.83 -12.03 24.42
C LYS A 163 0.20 -13.43 24.41
N ASN A 164 0.47 -14.26 23.40
CA ASN A 164 -0.21 -15.54 23.18
C ASN A 164 -1.75 -15.41 23.07
N GLU A 165 -2.26 -14.24 22.67
CA GLU A 165 -3.68 -14.07 22.35
C GLU A 165 -3.98 -14.50 20.90
N VAL A 166 -2.95 -14.43 20.03
CA VAL A 166 -2.98 -14.91 18.64
C VAL A 166 -2.04 -16.11 18.55
N ASN A 167 -2.64 -17.30 18.49
CA ASN A 167 -1.97 -18.60 18.43
C ASN A 167 -2.46 -19.39 17.22
N SER A 168 -1.94 -20.61 17.03
CA SER A 168 -2.35 -21.53 15.94
C SER A 168 -3.86 -21.82 15.89
N THR A 169 -4.58 -21.61 16.99
CA THR A 169 -6.03 -21.82 17.10
C THR A 169 -6.86 -20.57 16.77
N ASP A 170 -6.26 -19.37 16.78
CA ASP A 170 -6.92 -18.09 16.52
C ASP A 170 -6.00 -17.20 15.66
N PHE A 171 -5.77 -17.64 14.42
CA PHE A 171 -4.94 -16.94 13.44
C PHE A 171 -5.75 -15.98 12.54
N VAL A 172 -7.08 -15.89 12.71
CA VAL A 172 -7.97 -15.09 11.85
C VAL A 172 -7.58 -13.62 11.84
N MET A 173 -7.07 -13.12 12.96
CA MET A 173 -6.61 -11.74 13.05
C MET A 173 -5.34 -11.47 12.20
N LEU A 174 -4.39 -12.42 12.17
CA LEU A 174 -3.22 -12.32 11.30
C LEU A 174 -3.61 -12.52 9.83
N GLU A 175 -4.56 -13.42 9.55
CA GLU A 175 -5.09 -13.65 8.20
C GLU A 175 -5.76 -12.38 7.65
N ASN A 176 -6.64 -11.75 8.42
CA ASN A 176 -7.30 -10.50 8.02
C ASN A 176 -6.31 -9.34 7.83
N ALA A 177 -5.33 -9.20 8.75
CA ALA A 177 -4.26 -8.22 8.59
C ALA A 177 -3.41 -8.48 7.35
N GLY A 178 -3.15 -9.75 7.04
CA GLY A 178 -2.43 -10.15 5.83
C GLY A 178 -3.22 -9.88 4.56
N LEU A 179 -4.52 -10.17 4.53
CA LEU A 179 -5.41 -9.84 3.41
C LEU A 179 -5.43 -8.33 3.12
N TYR A 180 -5.47 -7.50 4.15
CA TYR A 180 -5.32 -6.05 4.00
C TYR A 180 -3.97 -5.69 3.36
N TRP A 181 -2.88 -6.25 3.89
CA TRP A 181 -1.53 -5.99 3.39
C TRP A 181 -1.38 -6.36 1.91
N HIS A 182 -1.87 -7.55 1.53
CA HIS A 182 -1.86 -8.01 0.14
C HIS A 182 -2.67 -7.11 -0.79
N LEU A 183 -3.81 -6.57 -0.33
CA LEU A 183 -4.57 -5.62 -1.13
C LEU A 183 -3.80 -4.32 -1.35
N VAL A 184 -3.18 -3.78 -0.30
CA VAL A 184 -2.36 -2.57 -0.39
C VAL A 184 -1.22 -2.78 -1.39
N ASP A 185 -0.50 -3.90 -1.30
CA ASP A 185 0.54 -4.27 -2.25
C ASP A 185 -0.01 -4.38 -3.69
N LEU A 186 -1.18 -5.01 -3.87
CA LEU A 186 -1.82 -5.15 -5.18
C LEU A 186 -2.14 -3.80 -5.81
N ILE A 187 -2.66 -2.84 -5.04
CA ILE A 187 -2.93 -1.49 -5.53
C ILE A 187 -1.64 -0.82 -6.02
N TRP A 188 -0.51 -1.03 -5.31
CA TRP A 188 0.78 -0.49 -5.73
C TRP A 188 1.28 -1.10 -7.06
N ILE A 189 1.08 -2.40 -7.25
CA ILE A 189 1.43 -3.10 -8.50
C ILE A 189 0.72 -2.48 -9.70
N PHE A 190 -0.49 -1.94 -9.53
CA PHE A 190 -1.19 -1.21 -10.60
C PHE A 190 -0.74 0.26 -10.70
N LEU A 191 -0.51 0.94 -9.58
CA LEU A 191 -0.04 2.34 -9.58
C LEU A 191 1.34 2.49 -10.24
N PHE A 192 2.28 1.60 -9.95
CA PHE A 192 3.65 1.74 -10.41
C PHE A 192 3.76 1.76 -11.95
N PRO A 193 3.26 0.78 -12.71
CA PRO A 193 3.33 0.83 -14.17
C PRO A 193 2.59 2.01 -14.75
N LEU A 194 1.43 2.35 -14.18
CA LEU A 194 0.56 3.40 -14.68
C LEU A 194 1.22 4.79 -14.62
N PHE A 195 2.04 5.05 -13.60
CA PHE A 195 2.77 6.30 -13.43
C PHE A 195 4.23 6.29 -13.92
N TYR A 196 4.90 5.13 -13.94
CA TYR A 196 6.35 5.03 -14.20
C TYR A 196 6.73 4.27 -15.48
N LEU A 197 5.83 3.47 -16.09
CA LEU A 197 6.16 2.61 -17.25
C LEU A 197 5.28 2.81 -18.48
N VAL A 198 3.99 3.09 -18.29
CA VAL A 198 2.99 3.25 -19.38
C VAL A 198 3.11 4.62 -20.06
N ILE A 199 3.90 5.52 -19.45
CA ILE A 199 4.11 6.87 -19.90
C ILE A 199 5.38 6.92 -20.73
#